data_AF-A0A950H2E7-F1
#
_entry.id   AF-A0A950H2E7-F1
#
_cell.length_a   1.000
_cell.length_b   1.000
_cell.length_c   1.000
_cell.angle_alpha   90.00
_cell.angle_beta   90.00
_cell.angle_gamma   90.00
#
_symmetry.space_group_name_H-M   'P 1'
#
loop_
_entity.id
_entity.type
_entity.pdbx_description
1 polymer ?
#
loop_
_entity_poly.entity_id
_entity_poly.type
_entity_poly.pdbx_seq_one_letter_code
_entity_poly.pdbx_strand_id
1 'polypeptide(L)'
;PDEAVKFVRETKVDALAVAMGTSHGAYKFSRKPTGDILAMHVIEAIHARLPSTHLVMHGSSSVPQALQDVINKFGGEMPQTYGVPVEEIQRGIKHGVRKINIDTDLRMAITGQVRRVLTEHRDEFDPRKYLTPAREAMMKVCKERFEQFGAAGMASKIKRVLSLAEMAKRYASGELEPKFG
;
A
#
# COMPACT_ATOMS: atom_id res chain seq x y z
N PRO A 1 -8.07 18.70 8.06
CA PRO A 1 -8.92 18.68 6.83
C PRO A 1 -8.91 19.99 6.05
N ASP A 2 -9.00 21.15 6.72
CA ASP A 2 -8.95 22.46 6.06
C ASP A 2 -7.68 22.69 5.25
N GLU A 3 -6.53 22.32 5.81
CA GLU A 3 -5.25 22.42 5.11
C GLU A 3 -5.20 21.56 3.85
N ALA A 4 -5.81 20.36 3.86
CA ALA A 4 -5.90 19.51 2.68
C ALA A 4 -6.72 20.20 1.57
N VAL A 5 -7.84 20.83 1.93
CA VAL A 5 -8.67 21.59 0.99
C VAL A 5 -7.90 22.78 0.41
N LYS A 6 -7.23 23.55 1.28
CA LYS A 6 -6.39 24.69 0.86
C LYS A 6 -5.29 24.21 -0.09
N PHE A 7 -4.58 23.16 0.28
CA PHE A 7 -3.48 22.60 -0.51
C PHE A 7 -3.95 22.14 -1.89
N VAL A 8 -5.05 21.39 -1.98
CA VAL A 8 -5.59 20.93 -3.28
C VAL A 8 -6.08 22.10 -4.13
N ARG A 9 -6.65 23.15 -3.52
CA ARG A 9 -7.05 24.37 -4.23
C ARG A 9 -5.86 25.12 -4.82
N GLU A 10 -4.77 25.22 -4.07
CA GLU A 10 -3.58 25.97 -4.50
C GLU A 10 -2.73 25.18 -5.52
N THR A 11 -2.68 23.87 -5.39
CA THR A 11 -1.75 23.03 -6.17
C THR A 11 -2.41 22.24 -7.29
N LYS A 12 -3.73 21.99 -7.20
CA LYS A 12 -4.50 21.19 -8.17
C LYS A 12 -3.96 19.77 -8.38
N VAL A 13 -3.32 19.19 -7.37
CA VAL A 13 -2.76 17.82 -7.46
C VAL A 13 -3.84 16.77 -7.74
N ASP A 14 -3.52 15.79 -8.59
CA ASP A 14 -4.43 14.68 -8.92
C ASP A 14 -4.63 13.70 -7.75
N ALA A 15 -3.62 13.58 -6.90
CA ALA A 15 -3.63 12.70 -5.74
C ALA A 15 -2.99 13.37 -4.52
N LEU A 16 -3.57 13.14 -3.36
CA LEU A 16 -3.14 13.71 -2.09
C LEU A 16 -2.75 12.61 -1.10
N ALA A 17 -1.48 12.58 -0.69
CA ALA A 17 -1.03 11.77 0.42
C ALA A 17 -1.37 12.47 1.75
N VAL A 18 -1.94 11.71 2.69
CA VAL A 18 -2.38 12.25 3.99
C VAL A 18 -1.73 11.47 5.13
N ALA A 19 -1.28 12.20 6.15
CA ALA A 19 -0.79 11.62 7.38
C ALA A 19 -1.97 11.24 8.28
N MET A 20 -1.99 10.00 8.75
CA MET A 20 -3.11 9.47 9.54
C MET A 20 -2.68 8.45 10.61
N GLY A 21 -1.43 8.57 11.09
CA GLY A 21 -0.86 7.66 12.09
C GLY A 21 -0.05 6.49 11.50
N THR A 22 0.12 6.43 10.18
CA THR A 22 1.04 5.47 9.55
C THR A 22 2.48 5.97 9.55
N SER A 23 3.44 5.04 9.51
CA SER A 23 4.88 5.30 9.40
C SER A 23 5.53 4.32 8.41
N HIS A 24 6.76 4.59 7.97
CA HIS A 24 7.52 3.69 7.10
C HIS A 24 8.14 2.51 7.88
N GLY A 25 8.47 1.42 7.16
CA GLY A 25 9.15 0.26 7.76
C GLY A 25 8.24 -0.74 8.46
N ALA A 26 8.85 -1.77 9.07
CA ALA A 26 8.14 -2.87 9.73
C ALA A 26 7.66 -2.54 11.15
N TYR A 27 8.32 -1.59 11.82
CA TYR A 27 8.09 -1.25 13.22
C TYR A 27 7.09 -0.11 13.37
N LYS A 28 5.85 -0.34 12.89
CA LYS A 28 4.81 0.69 12.93
C LYS A 28 4.13 0.75 14.29
N PHE A 29 3.78 -0.42 14.83
CA PHE A 29 3.06 -0.54 16.09
C PHE A 29 3.67 -1.64 16.96
N SER A 30 3.92 -1.33 18.24
CA SER A 30 4.42 -2.28 19.25
C SER A 30 3.33 -3.19 19.82
N ARG A 31 2.05 -2.87 19.54
CA ARG A 31 0.87 -3.64 19.92
C ARG A 31 -0.04 -3.83 18.72
N LYS A 32 -0.84 -4.90 18.74
CA LYS A 32 -1.82 -5.17 17.67
C LYS A 32 -2.73 -3.95 17.50
N PRO A 33 -2.93 -3.45 16.28
CA PRO A 33 -3.76 -2.28 16.07
C PRO A 33 -5.20 -2.50 16.49
N THR A 34 -5.79 -1.54 17.20
CA THR A 34 -7.22 -1.40 17.45
C THR A 34 -7.78 -0.27 16.60
N GLY A 35 -9.11 -0.12 16.52
CA GLY A 35 -9.78 0.85 15.63
C GLY A 35 -9.40 2.32 15.85
N ASP A 36 -8.72 2.65 16.95
CA ASP A 36 -8.28 4.01 17.29
C ASP A 36 -6.84 4.32 16.86
N ILE A 37 -6.11 3.35 16.29
CA ILE A 37 -4.68 3.53 15.96
C ILE A 37 -4.47 4.40 14.72
N LEU A 38 -5.44 4.44 13.80
CA LEU A 38 -5.38 5.27 12.61
C LEU A 38 -6.46 6.32 12.68
N ALA A 39 -6.11 7.55 12.30
CA ALA A 39 -7.03 8.67 12.24
C ALA A 39 -7.95 8.58 11.02
N MET A 40 -8.72 7.50 10.90
CA MET A 40 -9.62 7.23 9.77
C MET A 40 -10.69 8.31 9.61
N HIS A 41 -11.16 8.87 10.72
CA HIS A 41 -12.09 10.01 10.72
C HIS A 41 -11.53 11.22 9.96
N VAL A 42 -10.20 11.39 9.92
CA VAL A 42 -9.55 12.47 9.14
C VAL A 42 -9.64 12.17 7.64
N ILE A 43 -9.43 10.92 7.21
CA ILE A 43 -9.62 10.53 5.80
C ILE A 43 -11.08 10.76 5.38
N GLU A 44 -12.02 10.33 6.21
CA GLU A 44 -13.46 10.51 5.96
C GLU A 44 -13.83 11.99 5.83
N ALA A 45 -13.34 12.84 6.75
CA ALA A 45 -13.58 14.28 6.71
C ALA A 45 -12.91 14.97 5.51
N ILE A 46 -11.72 14.52 5.09
CA ILE A 46 -11.06 15.04 3.88
C ILE A 46 -11.87 14.63 2.64
N HIS A 47 -12.27 13.36 2.53
CA HIS A 47 -13.02 12.88 1.38
C HIS A 47 -14.38 13.56 1.23
N ALA A 48 -15.08 13.82 2.34
CA ALA A 48 -16.34 14.56 2.32
C ALA A 48 -16.21 15.95 1.67
N ARG A 49 -15.06 16.62 1.86
CA ARG A 49 -14.79 17.96 1.33
C ARG A 49 -14.09 17.96 -0.02
N LEU A 50 -13.42 16.85 -0.35
CA LEU A 50 -12.69 16.64 -1.60
C LEU A 50 -13.17 15.33 -2.27
N PRO A 51 -14.45 15.27 -2.70
CA PRO A 51 -15.04 14.02 -3.17
C PRO A 51 -14.41 13.49 -4.47
N SER A 52 -13.79 14.36 -5.27
CA SER A 52 -13.11 13.98 -6.51
C SER A 52 -11.61 13.69 -6.36
N THR A 53 -10.99 14.06 -5.24
CA THR A 53 -9.54 13.90 -5.06
C THR A 53 -9.19 12.46 -4.70
N HIS A 54 -8.16 11.91 -5.33
CA HIS A 54 -7.66 10.57 -5.03
C HIS A 54 -6.74 10.60 -3.82
N LEU A 55 -7.14 9.97 -2.71
CA LEU A 55 -6.32 9.92 -1.51
C LEU A 55 -5.28 8.79 -1.60
N VAL A 56 -4.12 9.03 -0.99
CA VAL A 56 -2.98 8.09 -0.96
C VAL A 56 -2.63 7.75 0.48
N MET A 57 -2.56 6.45 0.80
CA MET A 57 -2.06 5.98 2.09
C MET A 57 -0.60 5.54 1.98
N HIS A 58 0.29 6.29 2.62
CA HIS A 58 1.71 5.96 2.77
C HIS A 58 1.94 5.00 3.93
N GLY A 59 3.06 4.26 3.88
CA GLY A 59 3.46 3.38 4.98
C GLY A 59 2.45 2.27 5.28
N SER A 60 1.76 1.76 4.27
CA SER A 60 0.56 0.92 4.43
C SER A 60 0.81 -0.59 4.36
N SER A 61 2.06 -1.02 4.50
CA SER A 61 2.39 -2.43 4.67
C SER A 61 1.73 -3.01 5.94
N SER A 62 1.17 -4.21 5.83
CA SER A 62 0.40 -4.86 6.90
C SER A 62 1.26 -5.70 7.84
N VAL A 63 2.51 -5.99 7.46
CA VAL A 63 3.49 -6.77 8.23
C VAL A 63 2.88 -8.10 8.71
N PRO A 64 2.45 -8.99 7.79
CA PRO A 64 1.75 -10.22 8.15
C PRO A 64 2.57 -11.10 9.12
N GLN A 65 1.90 -11.63 10.15
CA GLN A 65 2.56 -12.48 11.16
C GLN A 65 3.27 -13.68 10.52
N ALA A 66 2.63 -14.35 9.56
CA ALA A 66 3.21 -15.49 8.85
C ALA A 66 4.56 -15.16 8.17
N LEU A 67 4.78 -13.92 7.73
CA LEU A 67 6.07 -13.51 7.17
C LEU A 67 7.14 -13.29 8.26
N GLN A 68 6.75 -12.73 9.42
CA GLN A 68 7.64 -12.61 10.59
C GLN A 68 8.06 -14.00 11.08
N ASP A 69 7.11 -14.93 11.17
CA ASP A 69 7.33 -16.30 11.63
C ASP A 69 8.31 -17.05 10.73
N VAL A 70 8.18 -16.92 9.41
CA VAL A 70 9.15 -17.51 8.46
C VAL A 70 10.53 -16.91 8.65
N ILE A 71 10.65 -15.58 8.76
CA ILE A 71 11.95 -14.94 8.97
C ILE A 71 12.61 -15.43 10.26
N ASN A 72 11.87 -15.45 11.37
CA ASN A 72 12.39 -15.85 12.68
C ASN A 72 12.71 -17.34 12.76
N LYS A 73 11.89 -18.20 12.13
CA LYS A 73 12.16 -19.64 12.04
C LYS A 73 13.49 -19.95 11.34
N PHE A 74 13.90 -19.13 10.37
CA PHE A 74 15.12 -19.34 9.57
C PHE A 74 16.22 -18.32 9.92
N GLY A 75 16.48 -18.15 11.21
CA GLY A 75 17.63 -17.40 11.74
C GLY A 75 17.50 -15.88 11.67
N GLY A 76 16.28 -15.36 11.53
CA GLY A 76 15.99 -13.95 11.74
C GLY A 76 15.64 -13.65 13.20
N GLU A 77 15.76 -12.39 13.59
CA GLU A 77 15.47 -11.90 14.95
C GLU A 77 14.56 -10.67 14.89
N MET A 78 13.49 -10.75 14.11
CA MET A 78 12.50 -9.68 14.06
C MET A 78 11.72 -9.66 15.38
N PRO A 79 11.74 -8.55 16.14
CA PRO A 79 10.86 -8.41 17.30
C PRO A 79 9.40 -8.36 16.83
N GLN A 80 8.49 -8.77 17.71
CA GLN A 80 7.05 -8.71 17.43
C GLN A 80 6.66 -7.28 17.05
N THR A 81 6.05 -7.14 15.88
CA THR A 81 5.58 -5.86 15.38
C THR A 81 4.31 -6.05 14.55
N TYR A 82 3.59 -4.95 14.30
CA TYR A 82 2.37 -4.96 13.54
C TYR A 82 2.37 -3.83 12.50
N GLY A 83 1.78 -4.11 11.35
CA GLY A 83 1.55 -3.13 10.28
C GLY A 83 0.13 -2.58 10.28
N VAL A 84 -0.25 -1.96 9.18
CA VAL A 84 -1.60 -1.42 8.98
C VAL A 84 -2.59 -2.57 8.73
N PRO A 85 -3.68 -2.72 9.52
CA PRO A 85 -4.69 -3.75 9.28
C PRO A 85 -5.33 -3.60 7.90
N VAL A 86 -5.60 -4.73 7.24
CA VAL A 86 -6.20 -4.73 5.89
C VAL A 86 -7.59 -4.11 5.92
N GLU A 87 -8.34 -4.32 7.00
CA GLU A 87 -9.69 -3.81 7.21
C GLU A 87 -9.72 -2.28 7.24
N GLU A 88 -8.70 -1.65 7.84
CA GLU A 88 -8.57 -0.19 7.87
C GLU A 88 -8.18 0.38 6.50
N ILE A 89 -7.35 -0.34 5.74
CA ILE A 89 -7.05 0.04 4.34
C ILE A 89 -8.34 -0.04 3.51
N GLN A 90 -9.13 -1.10 3.67
CA GLN A 90 -10.42 -1.25 3.00
C GLN A 90 -11.41 -0.16 3.39
N ARG A 91 -11.44 0.25 4.66
CA ARG A 91 -12.19 1.42 5.12
C ARG A 91 -11.72 2.69 4.39
N GLY A 92 -10.41 2.92 4.31
CA GLY A 92 -9.84 4.03 3.54
C GLY A 92 -10.28 4.01 2.07
N ILE A 93 -10.29 2.84 1.42
CA ILE A 93 -10.75 2.68 0.03
C ILE A 93 -12.22 3.08 -0.14
N LYS A 94 -13.09 2.76 0.83
CA LYS A 94 -14.49 3.22 0.83
C LYS A 94 -14.60 4.75 0.94
N HIS A 95 -13.59 5.41 1.49
CA HIS A 95 -13.55 6.86 1.72
C HIS A 95 -12.48 7.57 0.88
N GLY A 96 -12.33 7.18 -0.38
CA GLY A 96 -11.57 7.97 -1.36
C GLY A 96 -10.09 7.61 -1.50
N VAL A 97 -9.56 6.65 -0.74
CA VAL A 97 -8.21 6.13 -0.99
C VAL A 97 -8.18 5.32 -2.29
N ARG A 98 -7.25 5.67 -3.18
CA ARG A 98 -7.07 5.02 -4.50
C ARG A 98 -5.66 4.51 -4.74
N LYS A 99 -4.68 4.89 -3.90
CA LYS A 99 -3.30 4.41 -3.97
C LYS A 99 -2.80 4.02 -2.58
N ILE A 100 -2.30 2.79 -2.46
CA ILE A 100 -1.82 2.20 -1.21
C ILE A 100 -0.34 1.84 -1.40
N ASN A 101 0.56 2.45 -0.64
CA ASN A 101 1.98 2.18 -0.75
C ASN A 101 2.37 0.97 0.12
N ILE A 102 2.87 -0.09 -0.51
CA ILE A 102 3.30 -1.33 0.15
C ILE A 102 4.73 -1.63 -0.31
N ASP A 103 5.61 -1.85 0.66
CA ASP A 103 7.02 -2.17 0.39
C ASP A 103 7.52 -3.22 1.39
N THR A 104 7.39 -2.93 2.69
CA THR A 104 7.86 -3.81 3.76
C THR A 104 7.35 -5.25 3.66
N ASP A 105 6.09 -5.45 3.28
CA ASP A 105 5.52 -6.81 3.11
C ASP A 105 6.29 -7.60 2.05
N LEU A 106 6.68 -6.95 0.94
CA LEU A 106 7.45 -7.59 -0.13
C LEU A 106 8.88 -7.89 0.33
N ARG A 107 9.54 -6.93 1.01
CA ARG A 107 10.87 -7.14 1.61
C ARG A 107 10.88 -8.33 2.55
N MET A 108 9.86 -8.46 3.40
CA MET A 108 9.74 -9.59 4.32
C MET A 108 9.52 -10.91 3.58
N ALA A 109 8.69 -10.91 2.53
CA ALA A 109 8.43 -12.11 1.73
C ALA A 109 9.71 -12.63 1.05
N ILE A 110 10.49 -11.76 0.39
CA ILE A 110 11.78 -12.16 -0.20
C ILE A 110 12.78 -12.61 0.86
N THR A 111 12.96 -11.83 1.94
CA THR A 111 13.93 -12.16 2.99
C THR A 111 13.61 -13.50 3.66
N GLY A 112 12.34 -13.76 3.99
CA GLY A 112 11.93 -15.03 4.61
C GLY A 112 12.20 -16.23 3.71
N GLN A 113 11.88 -16.13 2.41
CA GLN A 113 12.13 -17.24 1.48
C GLN A 113 13.60 -17.48 1.21
N VAL A 114 14.40 -16.43 1.03
CA VAL A 114 15.84 -16.58 0.84
C VAL A 114 16.47 -17.24 2.07
N ARG A 115 16.11 -16.79 3.29
CA ARG A 115 16.56 -17.41 4.54
C ARG A 115 16.18 -18.88 4.63
N ARG A 116 14.92 -19.22 4.29
CA ARG A 116 14.45 -20.60 4.29
C ARG A 116 15.29 -21.49 3.39
N VAL A 117 15.40 -21.13 2.10
CA VAL A 117 16.08 -21.98 1.10
C VAL A 117 17.55 -22.18 1.47
N LEU A 118 18.26 -21.12 1.86
CA LEU A 118 19.67 -21.21 2.23
C LEU A 118 19.90 -21.95 3.56
N THR A 119 18.90 -22.01 4.44
CA THR A 119 18.98 -22.79 5.68
C THR A 119 18.72 -24.28 5.44
N GLU A 120 17.71 -24.60 4.61
CA GLU A 120 17.28 -25.97 4.31
C GLU A 120 18.18 -26.66 3.27
N HIS A 121 18.78 -25.90 2.34
CA HIS A 121 19.66 -26.39 1.27
C HIS A 121 21.01 -25.66 1.32
N ARG A 122 21.89 -26.09 2.23
CA ARG A 122 23.17 -25.40 2.51
C ARG A 122 24.20 -25.54 1.39
N ASP A 123 24.03 -26.50 0.51
CA ASP A 123 24.82 -26.73 -0.70
C ASP A 123 24.35 -25.86 -1.89
N GLU A 124 23.17 -25.24 -1.79
CA GLU A 124 22.60 -24.44 -2.86
C GLU A 124 23.29 -23.08 -2.97
N PHE A 125 23.85 -22.79 -4.14
CA PHE A 125 24.57 -21.56 -4.44
C PHE A 125 24.03 -20.84 -5.68
N ASP A 126 23.17 -21.49 -6.48
CA ASP A 126 22.61 -20.89 -7.68
C ASP A 126 21.55 -19.85 -7.29
N PRO A 127 21.74 -18.56 -7.61
CA PRO A 127 20.80 -17.51 -7.25
C PRO A 127 19.37 -17.76 -7.70
N ARG A 128 19.20 -18.47 -8.82
CA ARG A 128 17.86 -18.78 -9.34
C ARG A 128 17.07 -19.67 -8.38
N LYS A 129 17.75 -20.52 -7.60
CA LYS A 129 17.13 -21.53 -6.74
C LYS A 129 16.52 -20.94 -5.48
N TYR A 130 17.08 -19.85 -4.96
CA TYR A 130 16.47 -19.10 -3.84
C TYR A 130 15.71 -17.85 -4.28
N LEU A 131 16.03 -17.21 -5.42
CA LEU A 131 15.30 -16.03 -5.91
C LEU A 131 13.99 -16.37 -6.61
N THR A 132 13.86 -17.55 -7.23
CA THR A 132 12.58 -18.01 -7.81
C THR A 132 11.48 -18.16 -6.75
N PRO A 133 11.65 -18.97 -5.68
CA PRO A 133 10.65 -19.07 -4.62
C PRO A 133 10.45 -17.75 -3.87
N ALA A 134 11.47 -16.90 -3.75
CA ALA A 134 11.32 -15.57 -3.19
C ALA A 134 10.42 -14.65 -4.03
N ARG A 135 10.56 -14.68 -5.35
CA ARG A 135 9.68 -13.95 -6.27
C ARG A 135 8.25 -14.48 -6.20
N GLU A 136 8.07 -15.79 -6.08
CA GLU A 136 6.74 -16.40 -5.89
C GLU A 136 6.07 -15.95 -4.58
N ALA A 137 6.82 -15.82 -3.49
CA ALA A 137 6.29 -15.30 -2.23
C ALA A 137 5.90 -13.81 -2.34
N MET A 138 6.71 -12.97 -2.99
CA MET A 138 6.32 -11.59 -3.29
C MET A 138 5.08 -11.53 -4.18
N MET A 139 4.99 -12.37 -5.20
CA MET A 139 3.84 -12.46 -6.10
C MET A 139 2.57 -12.85 -5.33
N LYS A 140 2.67 -13.78 -4.37
CA LYS A 140 1.55 -14.16 -3.51
C LYS A 140 1.04 -12.96 -2.69
N VAL A 141 1.94 -12.20 -2.07
CA VAL A 141 1.59 -10.96 -1.34
C VAL A 141 0.88 -9.96 -2.26
N CYS A 142 1.43 -9.70 -3.46
CA CYS A 142 0.80 -8.80 -4.42
C CYS A 142 -0.60 -9.27 -4.82
N LYS A 143 -0.77 -10.57 -5.11
CA LYS A 143 -2.06 -11.15 -5.50
C LYS A 143 -3.10 -10.96 -4.40
N GLU A 144 -2.76 -11.30 -3.16
CA GLU A 144 -3.64 -11.11 -2.00
C GLU A 144 -4.05 -9.65 -1.85
N ARG A 145 -3.12 -8.69 -2.03
CA ARG A 145 -3.45 -7.25 -1.96
C ARG A 145 -4.36 -6.80 -3.09
N PHE A 146 -4.14 -7.25 -4.33
CA PHE A 146 -5.03 -6.94 -5.45
C PHE A 146 -6.45 -7.45 -5.20
N GLU A 147 -6.60 -8.65 -4.63
CA GLU A 147 -7.89 -9.22 -4.26
C GLU A 147 -8.54 -8.43 -3.10
N GLN A 148 -7.81 -8.22 -2.00
CA GLN A 148 -8.28 -7.52 -0.81
C GLN A 148 -8.68 -6.07 -1.07
N PHE A 149 -8.03 -5.41 -2.04
CA PHE A 149 -8.31 -4.01 -2.40
C PHE A 149 -9.30 -3.86 -3.56
N GLY A 150 -9.87 -4.97 -4.05
CA GLY A 150 -10.88 -4.95 -5.12
C GLY A 150 -10.34 -4.54 -6.49
N ALA A 151 -9.03 -4.63 -6.70
CA ALA A 151 -8.38 -4.29 -7.96
C ALA A 151 -8.23 -5.50 -8.91
N ALA A 152 -8.33 -6.72 -8.39
CA ALA A 152 -8.33 -7.94 -9.19
C ALA A 152 -9.45 -7.91 -10.25
N GLY A 153 -9.11 -8.22 -11.51
CA GLY A 153 -10.04 -8.22 -12.63
C GLY A 153 -10.43 -6.84 -13.18
N MET A 154 -9.92 -5.73 -12.63
CA MET A 154 -10.26 -4.39 -13.11
C MET A 154 -9.47 -3.96 -14.35
N ALA A 155 -8.33 -4.59 -14.64
CA ALA A 155 -7.44 -4.21 -15.74
C ALA A 155 -8.16 -4.20 -17.10
N SER A 156 -8.94 -5.23 -17.42
CA SER A 156 -9.69 -5.32 -18.69
C SER A 156 -10.84 -4.31 -18.81
N LYS A 157 -11.26 -3.68 -17.70
CA LYS A 157 -12.28 -2.62 -17.71
C LYS A 157 -11.72 -1.27 -18.13
N ILE A 158 -10.39 -1.10 -18.14
CA ILE A 158 -9.72 0.11 -18.65
C ILE A 158 -9.68 0.01 -20.18
N LYS A 159 -10.77 0.46 -20.82
CA LYS A 159 -10.95 0.33 -22.28
C LYS A 159 -9.99 1.17 -23.12
N ARG A 160 -9.51 2.29 -22.56
CA ARG A 160 -8.61 3.22 -23.24
C ARG A 160 -7.62 3.79 -22.23
N VAL A 161 -6.34 3.60 -22.51
CA VAL A 161 -5.24 4.28 -21.84
C VAL A 161 -4.90 5.51 -22.68
N LEU A 162 -5.05 6.69 -22.10
CA LEU A 162 -4.69 7.95 -22.77
C LEU A 162 -3.18 8.12 -22.80
N SER A 163 -2.66 8.58 -23.93
CA SER A 163 -1.29 9.06 -24.02
C SER A 163 -1.10 10.31 -23.15
N LEU A 164 0.16 10.59 -22.77
CA LEU A 164 0.48 11.80 -22.00
C LEU A 164 0.10 13.09 -22.76
N ALA A 165 0.20 13.09 -24.09
CA ALA A 165 -0.21 14.24 -24.92
C ALA A 165 -1.72 14.47 -24.90
N GLU A 166 -2.53 13.41 -24.88
CA GLU A 166 -3.99 13.52 -24.71
C GLU A 166 -4.34 13.99 -23.30
N MET A 167 -3.66 13.48 -22.26
CA MET A 167 -3.85 13.96 -20.89
C MET A 167 -3.50 15.44 -20.75
N ALA A 168 -2.41 15.91 -21.36
CA ALA A 168 -2.02 17.32 -21.35
C ALA A 168 -3.10 18.24 -21.91
N LYS A 169 -3.79 17.82 -22.98
CA LYS A 169 -4.93 18.56 -23.55
C LYS A 169 -6.11 18.67 -22.57
N ARG A 170 -6.37 17.62 -21.78
CA ARG A 170 -7.44 17.60 -20.75
C ARG A 170 -7.10 18.49 -19.55
N TYR A 171 -5.83 18.57 -19.17
CA TYR A 171 -5.40 19.57 -18.19
C TYR A 171 -5.55 20.99 -18.75
N ALA A 172 -5.12 21.24 -19.99
CA ALA A 172 -5.20 22.56 -20.61
C ALA A 172 -6.65 23.07 -20.79
N SER A 173 -7.62 22.16 -20.97
CA SER A 173 -9.04 22.52 -21.05
C SER A 173 -9.71 22.75 -19.68
N GLY A 174 -9.01 22.48 -18.57
CA GLY A 174 -9.58 22.53 -17.22
C GLY A 174 -10.52 21.36 -16.90
N GLU A 175 -10.58 20.32 -17.74
CA GLU A 175 -11.48 19.17 -17.55
C GLU A 175 -11.19 18.41 -16.25
N LEU A 176 -9.91 18.43 -15.81
CA LEU A 176 -9.42 17.68 -14.65
C LEU A 176 -9.30 18.54 -13.38
N GLU A 177 -9.88 19.75 -13.35
CA GLU A 177 -9.85 20.60 -12.16
C GLU A 177 -10.55 19.92 -10.96
N PRO A 178 -10.00 20.04 -9.74
CA PRO A 178 -10.57 19.41 -8.55
C PRO A 178 -11.93 19.99 -8.19
N LYS A 179 -12.84 19.14 -7.70
CA LYS A 179 -14.16 19.52 -7.19
C LYS A 179 -14.12 19.60 -5.67
N PHE A 180 -14.75 20.63 -5.12
CA PHE A 180 -14.86 20.88 -3.69
C PHE A 180 -16.32 20.69 -3.27
N GLY A 181 -16.52 19.96 -2.16
CA GLY A 181 -17.82 19.75 -1.52
C GLY A 181 -18.10 20.76 -0.41
#